data_AF-A0A960L0D8-F1
#
_entry.id   AF-A0A960L0D8-F1
#
_cell.length_a   1.000
_cell.length_b   1.000
_cell.length_c   1.000
_cell.angle_alpha   90.00
_cell.angle_beta   90.00
_cell.angle_gamma   90.00
#
_symmetry.space_group_name_H-M   'P 1'
#
loop_
_entity.id
_entity.type
_entity.pdbx_description
1 polymer ?
#
loop_
_entity_poly.entity_id
_entity_poly.type
_entity_poly.pdbx_seq_one_letter_code
_entity_poly.pdbx_strand_id
1 'polypeptide(L)'
;IFDHFLARAFAEYSERPLPEFAEDVYQTLRVYPGDYTARGRRIVANMTQNRWLESYVEIEGLQPALTFLGAKLRFENPLKEALPLLRELEAPLAQAFYQFWPELIAFAREQGAFGPQN
;
A
#
# COMPACT_ATOMS: atom_id res chain seq x y z
N ILE A 1 -7.44 -0.35 0.69
CA ILE A 1 -8.09 -1.67 0.49
C ILE A 1 -7.49 -2.40 -0.71
N PHE A 2 -7.26 -1.74 -1.86
CA PHE A 2 -6.54 -2.41 -2.96
C PHE A 2 -5.11 -2.81 -2.58
N ASP A 3 -4.41 -1.99 -1.77
CA ASP A 3 -3.12 -2.38 -1.19
C ASP A 3 -3.20 -3.69 -0.37
N HIS A 4 -4.34 -3.95 0.28
CA HIS A 4 -4.56 -5.18 1.03
C HIS A 4 -4.71 -6.39 0.11
N PHE A 5 -5.52 -6.26 -0.94
CA PHE A 5 -5.65 -7.34 -1.94
C PHE A 5 -4.34 -7.59 -2.69
N LEU A 6 -3.62 -6.54 -3.05
CA LEU A 6 -2.30 -6.64 -3.66
C LEU A 6 -1.29 -7.33 -2.73
N ALA A 7 -1.25 -6.97 -1.45
CA ALA A 7 -0.35 -7.60 -0.48
C ALA A 7 -0.67 -9.08 -0.29
N ARG A 8 -1.95 -9.46 -0.25
CA ARG A 8 -2.39 -10.87 -0.15
C ARG A 8 -2.08 -11.69 -1.41
N ALA A 9 -2.31 -11.12 -2.59
CA ALA A 9 -2.08 -11.75 -3.88
C ALA A 9 -0.71 -11.41 -4.46
N PHE A 10 0.25 -10.97 -3.65
CA PHE A 10 1.49 -10.37 -4.14
C PHE A 10 2.30 -11.31 -5.06
N ALA A 11 2.29 -12.60 -4.74
CA ALA A 11 2.98 -13.64 -5.52
C ALA A 11 2.39 -13.82 -6.94
N GLU A 12 1.18 -13.33 -7.21
CA GLU A 12 0.59 -13.36 -8.56
C GLU A 12 1.15 -12.24 -9.46
N TYR A 13 1.68 -11.18 -8.86
CA TYR A 13 2.11 -9.97 -9.57
C TYR A 13 3.61 -9.69 -9.46
N SER A 14 4.33 -10.43 -8.62
CA SER A 14 5.76 -10.28 -8.37
C SER A 14 6.42 -11.65 -8.25
N GLU A 15 7.57 -11.81 -8.92
CA GLU A 15 8.44 -12.99 -8.75
C GLU A 15 9.17 -12.99 -7.40
N ARG A 16 9.26 -11.82 -6.76
CA ARG A 16 9.91 -11.64 -5.46
C ARG A 16 8.87 -11.74 -4.33
N PRO A 17 9.19 -12.40 -3.19
CA PRO A 17 8.34 -12.39 -2.00
C PRO A 17 8.11 -10.97 -1.45
N LEU A 18 6.91 -10.71 -0.92
CA LEU A 18 6.55 -9.42 -0.33
C LEU A 18 7.55 -8.94 0.75
N PRO A 19 8.04 -9.78 1.68
CA PRO A 19 9.00 -9.34 2.69
C PRO A 19 10.33 -8.85 2.10
N GLU A 20 10.80 -9.48 1.02
CA GLU A 20 12.04 -9.09 0.35
C GLU A 20 11.87 -7.77 -0.41
N PHE A 21 10.77 -7.65 -1.15
CA PHE A 21 10.42 -6.39 -1.82
C PHE A 21 10.29 -5.24 -0.81
N ALA A 22 9.57 -5.47 0.29
CA ALA A 22 9.34 -4.45 1.30
C ALA A 22 10.64 -4.01 1.98
N GLU A 23 11.55 -4.95 2.28
CA GLU A 23 12.86 -4.62 2.84
C GLU A 23 13.65 -3.72 1.90
N ASP A 24 13.70 -4.00 0.60
CA ASP A 24 14.36 -3.14 -0.39
C ASP A 24 13.78 -1.73 -0.43
N VAL A 25 12.45 -1.61 -0.39
CA VAL A 25 11.77 -0.31 -0.33
C VAL A 25 12.18 0.44 0.93
N TYR A 26 12.18 -0.22 2.09
CA TYR A 26 12.58 0.42 3.33
C TYR A 26 14.04 0.84 3.36
N GLN A 27 14.95 0.02 2.82
CA GLN A 27 16.36 0.38 2.71
C GLN A 27 16.55 1.56 1.77
N THR A 28 15.87 1.55 0.62
CA THR A 28 15.88 2.66 -0.34
C THR A 28 15.42 3.96 0.31
N LEU A 29 14.31 3.93 1.07
CA LEU A 29 13.81 5.11 1.79
C LEU A 29 14.74 5.58 2.92
N ARG A 30 15.44 4.66 3.59
CA ARG A 30 16.41 4.99 4.65
C ARG A 30 17.67 5.65 4.13
N VAL A 31 18.19 5.15 3.01
CA VAL A 31 19.45 5.61 2.41
C VAL A 31 19.24 6.73 1.38
N TYR A 32 17.99 7.08 1.08
CA TYR A 32 17.66 8.17 0.17
C TYR A 32 18.31 9.48 0.66
N PRO A 33 19.25 10.07 -0.12
CA PRO A 33 20.03 11.21 0.31
C PRO A 33 19.28 12.54 0.20
N GLY A 34 18.07 12.55 -0.38
CA GLY A 34 17.30 13.77 -0.56
C GLY A 34 16.76 14.33 0.76
N ASP A 35 16.48 15.64 0.76
CA ASP A 35 16.04 16.36 1.94
C ASP A 35 14.59 16.01 2.33
N TYR A 36 14.44 14.97 3.14
CA TYR A 36 13.19 14.78 3.85
C TYR A 36 12.93 15.96 4.79
N THR A 37 11.69 16.44 4.83
CA THR A 37 11.24 17.25 5.96
C THR A 37 11.33 16.43 7.26
N ALA A 38 11.38 17.08 8.43
CA ALA A 38 11.36 16.37 9.71
C ALA A 38 10.15 15.43 9.85
N ARG A 39 9.01 15.79 9.25
CA ARG A 39 7.82 14.95 9.16
C ARG A 39 8.05 13.74 8.25
N GLY A 40 8.67 13.92 7.09
CA GLY A 40 9.03 12.83 6.17
C GLY A 40 9.92 11.78 6.82
N ARG A 41 10.97 12.20 7.54
CA ARG A 41 11.85 11.28 8.28
C ARG A 41 11.10 10.43 9.30
N ARG A 42 10.16 11.04 10.05
CA ARG A 42 9.32 10.32 11.02
C ARG A 42 8.40 9.31 10.33
N ILE A 43 7.85 9.65 9.16
CA ILE A 43 7.01 8.72 8.38
C ILE A 43 7.84 7.53 7.92
N VAL A 44 9.02 7.76 7.32
CA VAL A 44 9.91 6.66 6.88
C VAL A 44 10.30 5.77 8.06
N ALA A 45 10.71 6.35 9.19
CA ALA A 45 11.06 5.58 10.38
C ALA A 45 9.88 4.72 10.88
N ASN A 46 8.68 5.30 10.97
CA ASN A 46 7.48 4.58 11.40
C ASN A 46 7.07 3.49 10.40
N MET A 47 7.14 3.77 9.09
CA MET A 47 6.85 2.81 8.03
C MET A 47 7.73 1.57 8.17
N THR A 48 9.03 1.77 8.36
CA THR A 48 9.95 0.64 8.47
C THR A 48 9.84 -0.08 9.80
N GLN A 49 9.72 0.64 10.92
CA GLN A 49 9.60 0.02 12.25
C GLN A 49 8.35 -0.86 12.38
N ASN A 50 7.25 -0.44 11.76
CA ASN A 50 5.97 -1.15 11.85
C ASN A 50 5.67 -2.00 10.60
N ARG A 51 6.63 -2.15 9.68
CA ARG A 51 6.52 -2.98 8.46
C ARG A 51 5.20 -2.78 7.72
N TRP A 52 4.87 -1.52 7.39
CA TRP A 52 3.56 -1.14 6.85
C TRP A 52 3.14 -1.91 5.58
N LEU A 53 4.07 -2.12 4.64
CA LEU A 53 3.77 -2.81 3.38
C LEU A 53 3.33 -4.26 3.61
N GLU A 54 4.00 -4.95 4.52
CA GLU A 54 3.66 -6.32 4.91
C GLU A 54 2.39 -6.35 5.77
N SER A 55 2.16 -5.33 6.59
CA SER A 55 0.97 -5.26 7.44
C SER A 55 -0.33 -5.27 6.63
N TYR A 56 -0.30 -4.80 5.38
CA TYR A 56 -1.46 -4.82 4.50
C TYR A 56 -1.93 -6.21 4.11
N VAL A 57 -1.16 -7.28 4.35
CA VAL A 57 -1.66 -8.67 4.17
C VAL A 57 -2.90 -8.91 5.03
N GLU A 58 -2.92 -8.36 6.25
CA GLU A 58 -4.07 -8.42 7.15
C GLU A 58 -4.94 -7.17 6.96
N ILE A 59 -6.26 -7.33 7.00
CA ILE A 59 -7.18 -6.20 6.79
C ILE A 59 -7.03 -5.13 7.88
N GLU A 60 -6.68 -5.56 9.10
CA GLU A 60 -6.36 -4.71 10.25
C GLU A 60 -5.16 -3.78 9.97
N GLY A 61 -4.25 -4.17 9.08
CA GLY A 61 -3.13 -3.35 8.64
C GLY A 61 -3.56 -2.06 7.92
N LEU A 62 -4.81 -1.96 7.48
CA LEU A 62 -5.37 -0.72 6.93
C LEU A 62 -5.68 0.34 8.01
N GLN A 63 -5.83 -0.06 9.28
CA GLN A 63 -6.26 0.85 10.34
C GLN A 63 -5.35 2.09 10.50
N PRO A 64 -4.01 1.98 10.50
CA PRO A 64 -3.14 3.15 10.56
C PRO A 64 -3.32 4.08 9.35
N ALA A 65 -3.45 3.52 8.15
CA ALA A 65 -3.65 4.29 6.91
C ALA A 65 -5.00 5.02 6.93
N LEU A 66 -6.08 4.34 7.30
CA LEU A 66 -7.41 4.93 7.45
C LEU A 66 -7.42 6.08 8.47
N THR A 67 -6.79 5.87 9.62
CA THR A 67 -6.66 6.91 10.66
C THR A 67 -5.89 8.12 10.14
N PHE A 68 -4.77 7.89 9.44
CA PHE A 68 -3.93 8.95 8.89
C PHE A 68 -4.62 9.73 7.76
N LEU A 69 -5.32 9.04 6.87
CA LEU A 69 -6.09 9.65 5.78
C LEU A 69 -7.24 10.49 6.36
N GLY A 70 -7.99 9.94 7.31
CA GLY A 70 -9.07 10.66 7.99
C GLY A 70 -8.59 11.94 8.68
N ALA A 71 -7.43 11.89 9.35
CA ALA A 71 -6.83 13.05 10.01
C ALA A 71 -6.32 14.14 9.03
N LYS A 72 -6.13 13.82 7.75
CA LYS A 72 -5.75 14.80 6.72
C LYS A 72 -6.94 15.54 6.13
N LEU A 73 -8.14 14.98 6.21
CA LEU A 73 -9.35 15.60 5.68
C LEU A 73 -9.79 16.72 6.63
N ARG A 74 -10.23 17.85 6.05
CA ARG A 74 -10.63 19.05 6.82
C ARG A 74 -12.01 18.94 7.48
N PHE A 75 -12.77 17.91 7.14
CA PHE A 75 -14.15 17.70 7.57
C PHE A 75 -14.28 16.41 8.38
N GLU A 76 -15.31 16.33 9.22
CA GLU A 76 -15.63 15.12 9.98
C GLU A 76 -15.92 13.95 9.04
N ASN A 77 -15.23 12.84 9.25
CA ASN A 77 -15.32 11.69 8.37
C ASN A 77 -15.18 10.39 9.18
N PRO A 78 -15.87 9.30 8.76
CA PRO A 78 -15.88 8.04 9.49
C PRO A 78 -14.73 7.11 9.08
N LEU A 79 -13.63 7.63 8.49
CA LEU A 79 -12.59 6.76 7.91
C LEU A 79 -11.88 5.93 8.97
N LYS A 80 -11.65 6.50 10.16
CA LYS A 80 -11.02 5.77 11.27
C LYS A 80 -11.89 4.59 11.72
N GLU A 81 -13.20 4.67 11.56
CA GLU A 81 -14.19 3.66 11.92
C GLU A 81 -14.59 2.76 10.74
N ALA A 82 -13.98 2.92 9.55
CA ALA A 82 -14.44 2.26 8.33
C ALA A 82 -14.07 0.76 8.24
N LEU A 83 -13.22 0.24 9.13
CA LEU A 83 -12.72 -1.13 9.03
C LEU A 83 -13.83 -2.21 9.04
N PRO A 84 -14.87 -2.15 9.89
CA PRO A 84 -15.99 -3.10 9.85
C PRO A 84 -16.73 -3.07 8.50
N LEU A 85 -17.00 -1.87 7.97
CA LEU A 85 -17.65 -1.72 6.66
C LEU A 85 -16.79 -2.30 5.53
N LEU A 86 -15.47 -2.13 5.59
CA LEU A 86 -14.57 -2.73 4.61
C LEU A 86 -14.57 -4.27 4.65
N ARG A 87 -14.76 -4.88 5.83
CA ARG A 87 -14.95 -6.33 5.95
C ARG A 87 -16.28 -6.79 5.35
N GLU A 88 -17.36 -6.05 5.64
CA GLU A 88 -18.68 -6.34 5.06
C GLU A 88 -18.66 -6.26 3.52
N LEU A 89 -17.89 -5.32 2.97
CA LEU A 89 -17.74 -5.11 1.53
C LEU A 89 -16.53 -5.84 0.92
N GLU A 90 -15.87 -6.75 1.66
CA GLU A 90 -14.61 -7.35 1.19
C GLU A 90 -14.81 -8.07 -0.16
N ALA A 91 -15.87 -8.86 -0.30
CA ALA A 91 -16.15 -9.61 -1.53
C ALA A 91 -16.35 -8.72 -2.78
N PRO A 92 -17.28 -7.74 -2.80
CA PRO A 92 -17.44 -6.87 -3.96
C PRO A 92 -16.20 -6.01 -4.23
N LEU A 93 -15.46 -5.59 -3.19
CA LEU A 93 -14.21 -4.84 -3.36
C LEU A 93 -13.09 -5.71 -3.96
N ALA A 94 -13.00 -6.98 -3.55
CA ALA A 94 -12.06 -7.94 -4.11
C ALA A 94 -12.38 -8.22 -5.57
N GLN A 95 -13.65 -8.41 -5.92
CA GLN A 95 -14.08 -8.57 -7.31
C GLN A 95 -13.65 -7.37 -8.17
N ALA A 96 -13.90 -6.15 -7.68
CA ALA A 96 -13.47 -4.94 -8.38
C ALA A 96 -11.95 -4.87 -8.55
N PHE A 97 -11.18 -5.27 -7.52
CA PHE A 97 -9.73 -5.34 -7.61
C PHE A 97 -9.27 -6.32 -8.70
N TYR A 98 -9.75 -7.57 -8.69
CA TYR A 98 -9.32 -8.58 -9.66
C TYR A 98 -9.76 -8.28 -11.09
N GLN A 99 -10.83 -7.49 -11.28
CA GLN A 99 -11.22 -6.99 -12.59
C GLN A 99 -10.31 -5.85 -13.06
N PHE A 100 -10.06 -4.87 -12.19
CA PHE A 100 -9.34 -3.64 -12.57
C PHE A 100 -7.81 -3.78 -12.60
N TRP A 101 -7.23 -4.55 -11.68
CA TRP A 101 -5.78 -4.59 -11.50
C TRP A 101 -4.99 -5.06 -12.74
N PRO A 102 -5.44 -6.09 -13.49
CA PRO A 102 -4.78 -6.46 -14.74
C PRO A 102 -4.81 -5.35 -15.80
N GLU A 103 -5.91 -4.60 -15.89
CA GLU A 103 -6.03 -3.45 -16.80
C GLU A 103 -5.04 -2.34 -16.42
N LEU A 104 -4.90 -2.07 -15.11
CA LEU A 104 -3.93 -1.09 -14.61
C LEU A 104 -2.49 -1.50 -14.96
N ILE A 105 -2.13 -2.77 -14.79
CA ILE A 105 -0.80 -3.28 -15.16
C ILE A 105 -0.56 -3.12 -16.66
N ALA A 106 -1.54 -3.48 -17.50
CA ALA A 106 -1.42 -3.34 -18.95
C ALA A 106 -1.21 -1.89 -19.36
N PHE A 107 -2.05 -0.98 -18.85
CA PHE A 107 -1.92 0.45 -19.10
C PHE A 107 -0.55 0.99 -18.66
N ALA A 108 -0.09 0.63 -17.46
CA ALA A 108 1.17 1.15 -16.94
C ALA A 108 2.40 0.63 -17.70
N ARG A 109 2.33 -0.58 -18.27
CA ARG A 109 3.35 -1.10 -19.22
C ARG A 109 3.36 -0.32 -20.53
N GLU A 110 2.19 0.00 -21.08
CA GLU A 110 2.06 0.80 -22.31
C GLU A 110 2.62 2.22 -22.15
N GLN A 111 2.45 2.83 -20.97
CA GLN A 111 2.97 4.17 -20.67
C GLN A 111 4.46 4.18 -20.27
N GLY A 112 5.15 3.04 -20.30
CA GLY A 112 6.57 2.93 -19.91
C GLY A 112 6.82 3.08 -18.41
N ALA A 113 5.78 3.08 -17.57
CA ALA A 113 5.91 3.08 -16.12
C ALA A 113 6.41 1.72 -15.57
N PHE A 114 6.27 0.65 -16.37
CA PHE A 114 6.83 -0.67 -16.12
C PHE A 114 7.59 -1.18 -17.36
N GLY A 115 8.68 -0.52 -17.73
CA GLY A 115 9.67 -1.11 -18.66
C GLY A 115 10.55 -2.15 -17.95
N PRO A 116 11.09 -3.16 -18.66
CA PRO A 116 12.04 -4.10 -18.06
C PRO A 116 13.23 -3.33 -17.49
N GLN A 117 13.57 -3.60 -16.23
CA GLN A 117 14.82 -3.13 -15.64
C GLN A 117 15.96 -3.91 -16.32
N ASN A 118 16.61 -3.28 -17.29
CA ASN A 118 17.90 -3.71 -17.83
C ASN A 118 19.04 -3.16 -16.97
#